data_AF-A0A955QQ23-F1
#
_entry.id   AF-A0A955QQ23-F1
#
_cell.length_a   1.000
_cell.length_b   1.000
_cell.length_c   1.000
_cell.angle_alpha   90.00
_cell.angle_beta   90.00
_cell.angle_gamma   90.00
#
_symmetry.space_group_name_H-M   'P 1'
#
loop_
_entity.id
_entity.type
_entity.pdbx_description
1 polymer ?
#
loop_
_entity_poly.entity_id
_entity_poly.type
_entity_poly.pdbx_seq_one_letter_code
_entity_poly.pdbx_strand_id
1 'polypeptide(L)' 'MESQQQANIPFRLALHEWRSGEISWLLAVLAPKEVAQALVKKLEESVFKDKFYKRFALTAETKKPMADSSPAPPTLS' A
#
# COMPACT_ATOMS: atom_id res chain seq x y z
N MET A 1 -6.18 -14.49 20.08
CA MET A 1 -5.52 -13.46 19.23
C MET A 1 -5.60 -13.91 17.77
N GLU A 2 -6.80 -14.04 17.21
CA GLU A 2 -6.99 -14.75 15.92
C GLU A 2 -7.34 -13.85 14.73
N SER A 3 -7.70 -12.59 14.93
CA SER A 3 -8.27 -11.76 13.84
C SER A 3 -7.25 -11.19 12.84
N GLN A 4 -5.94 -11.32 13.07
CA GLN A 4 -4.91 -10.78 12.16
C GLN A 4 -4.45 -11.77 11.08
N GLN A 5 -4.64 -13.08 11.27
CA GLN A 5 -4.25 -14.08 10.27
C GLN A 5 -5.21 -14.15 9.09
N GLN A 6 -6.47 -13.74 9.28
CA GLN A 6 -7.50 -13.81 8.25
C GLN A 6 -7.37 -12.70 7.19
N ALA A 7 -6.54 -11.69 7.45
CA ALA A 7 -6.47 -10.47 6.66
C ALA A 7 -5.41 -10.48 5.55
N ASN A 8 -4.58 -11.52 5.43
CA ASN A 8 -3.44 -11.56 4.49
C ASN A 8 -2.55 -10.30 4.59
N ILE A 9 -2.37 -9.75 5.79
CA ILE A 9 -1.49 -8.60 6.02
C ILE A 9 -0.08 -9.15 6.27
N PRO A 10 0.88 -9.01 5.34
CA PRO A 10 2.17 -9.71 5.39
C PRO A 10 3.18 -9.07 6.37
N PHE A 11 2.74 -8.13 7.21
CA PHE A 11 3.61 -7.39 8.10
C PHE A 11 3.05 -7.31 9.51
N ARG A 12 3.96 -7.30 10.48
CA ARG A 12 3.67 -7.17 11.91
C ARG A 12 4.50 -6.02 12.46
N LEU A 13 3.84 -4.89 12.72
CA LEU A 13 4.49 -3.73 13.33
C LEU A 13 4.58 -3.93 14.85
N ALA A 14 5.74 -3.65 15.44
CA ALA A 14 5.92 -3.58 16.88
C ALA A 14 5.16 -2.38 17.46
N LEU A 15 4.76 -2.45 18.73
CA LEU A 15 3.91 -1.42 19.36
C LEU A 15 4.44 0.02 19.22
N HIS A 16 5.76 0.20 19.24
CA HIS A 16 6.39 1.50 19.08
C HIS A 16 6.29 2.01 17.63
N GLU A 17 6.26 1.12 16.64
CA GLU A 17 6.17 1.45 15.22
C GLU A 17 4.77 1.99 14.82
N TRP A 18 3.73 1.63 15.57
CA TRP A 18 2.37 2.15 15.36
C TRP A 18 2.24 3.64 15.65
N ARG A 19 3.16 4.21 16.43
CA ARG A 19 3.12 5.60 16.89
C ARG A 19 4.34 6.42 16.46
N SER A 20 5.28 5.81 15.73
CA SER A 20 6.58 6.41 15.43
C SER A 20 6.60 7.28 14.18
N GLY A 21 5.44 7.65 13.61
CA GLY A 21 5.37 8.32 12.31
C GLY A 21 4.50 9.58 12.29
N GLU A 22 4.95 10.58 11.54
CA GLU A 22 4.19 11.80 11.22
C GLU A 22 3.13 11.54 10.14
N ILE A 23 3.32 10.48 9.33
CA ILE A 23 2.43 10.11 8.22
C ILE A 23 1.43 9.06 8.68
N SER A 24 0.15 9.31 8.40
CA SER A 24 -0.91 8.33 8.65
C SER A 24 -0.90 7.20 7.61
N TRP A 25 -1.01 5.95 8.05
CA TRP A 25 -1.03 4.78 7.18
C TRP A 25 -2.37 4.03 7.25
N LEU A 26 -2.97 3.77 6.10
CA LEU A 26 -4.09 2.84 5.95
C LEU A 26 -3.55 1.47 5.52
N LEU A 27 -3.47 0.58 6.50
CA LEU A 27 -2.76 -0.71 6.40
C LEU A 27 -3.59 -1.82 5.75
N ALA A 28 -4.84 -1.97 6.18
CA ALA A 28 -5.76 -2.94 5.60
C ALA A 28 -7.21 -2.57 5.92
N VAL A 29 -8.12 -2.96 5.02
CA VAL A 29 -9.57 -2.83 5.22
C VAL A 29 -10.19 -4.21 5.03
N LEU A 30 -10.70 -4.78 6.12
CA LEU A 30 -11.33 -6.09 6.17
C LEU A 30 -12.84 -5.93 6.04
N ALA A 31 -13.33 -5.93 4.79
CA ALA A 31 -14.75 -5.86 4.51
C ALA A 31 -15.05 -6.45 3.12
N PRO A 32 -16.30 -6.86 2.83
CA PRO A 32 -16.75 -7.17 1.48
C PRO A 32 -16.43 -6.00 0.53
N LYS A 33 -16.10 -6.27 -0.73
CA LYS A 33 -15.58 -5.27 -1.69
C LYS A 33 -16.37 -3.96 -1.72
N GLU A 34 -17.69 -4.04 -1.77
CA GLU A 34 -18.60 -2.88 -1.81
C GLU A 34 -18.54 -2.07 -0.50
N VAL A 35 -18.51 -2.77 0.64
CA VAL A 35 -18.41 -2.16 1.97
C VAL A 35 -17.02 -1.58 2.21
N ALA A 36 -15.97 -2.23 1.71
CA ALA A 36 -14.59 -1.77 1.80
C ALA A 36 -14.42 -0.42 1.09
N GLN A 37 -15.01 -0.25 -0.11
CA GLN A 37 -14.97 1.03 -0.82
C GLN A 37 -15.70 2.14 -0.06
N ALA A 38 -16.89 1.84 0.48
CA ALA A 38 -17.67 2.80 1.26
C ALA A 38 -16.94 3.21 2.55
N LEU A 39 -16.36 2.25 3.27
CA LEU A 39 -15.59 2.49 4.49
C LEU A 39 -14.38 3.38 4.23
N VAL A 40 -13.65 3.08 3.16
CA VAL A 40 -12.49 3.86 2.75
C VAL A 40 -12.88 5.30 2.47
N LYS A 41 -13.92 5.51 1.68
CA LYS A 41 -14.41 6.84 1.35
C LYS A 41 -14.79 7.62 2.62
N LYS A 42 -15.46 6.96 3.57
CA LYS A 42 -15.77 7.55 4.88
C LYS A 42 -14.53 7.89 5.71
N LEU A 43 -13.50 7.05 5.68
CA LEU A 43 -12.22 7.31 6.36
C LEU A 43 -11.49 8.49 5.74
N GLU A 44 -11.51 8.63 4.40
CA GLU A 44 -10.95 9.77 3.70
C GLU A 44 -11.65 11.09 4.09
N GLU A 45 -12.97 11.07 4.17
CA GLU A 45 -13.77 12.26 4.52
C GLU A 45 -13.70 12.63 6.01
N SER A 46 -13.51 11.67 6.91
CA SER A 46 -13.62 11.90 8.35
C SER A 46 -12.27 11.91 9.07
N VAL A 47 -11.38 10.96 8.74
CA VAL A 47 -10.12 10.73 9.48
C VAL A 47 -8.94 11.37 8.75
N PHE A 48 -8.89 11.24 7.42
CA PHE A 48 -7.82 11.77 6.59
C PHE A 48 -8.19 13.08 5.88
N LYS A 49 -9.26 13.74 6.34
CA LYS A 49 -9.67 15.03 5.80
C LYS A 49 -8.53 16.04 5.90
N ASP A 50 -8.13 16.61 4.76
CA ASP A 50 -6.99 17.54 4.64
C ASP A 50 -5.64 16.97 5.12
N LYS A 51 -5.52 15.63 5.25
CA LYS A 51 -4.30 14.96 5.69
C LYS A 51 -3.79 13.99 4.64
N PHE A 52 -2.50 14.09 4.34
CA PHE A 52 -1.83 13.11 3.50
C PHE A 52 -1.74 11.77 4.24
N TYR A 53 -2.20 10.70 3.60
CA TYR A 53 -2.08 9.35 4.13
C TYR A 53 -1.51 8.41 3.07
N LYS A 54 -0.74 7.42 3.51
CA LYS A 54 -0.23 6.35 2.66
C LYS A 54 -1.09 5.11 2.81
N ARG A 55 -1.24 4.38 1.73
CA ARG A 55 -2.06 3.17 1.69
C ARG A 55 -1.21 1.99 1.30
N PHE A 56 -1.28 0.93 2.09
CA PHE A 56 -0.59 -0.30 1.75
C PHE A 56 -1.40 -1.03 0.67
N ALA A 57 -0.79 -1.21 -0.50
CA ALA A 57 -1.32 -2.02 -1.58
C ALA A 57 -0.33 -3.17 -1.83
N LEU A 58 -0.78 -4.40 -1.64
CA LEU A 58 -0.09 -5.57 -2.17
C LEU A 58 -0.20 -5.50 -3.69
N THR A 59 0.77 -4.90 -4.35
CA THR A 59 0.98 -5.12 -5.78
C THR A 59 1.38 -6.57 -5.94
N ALA A 60 0.43 -7.43 -6.31
CA ALA A 60 0.67 -8.82 -6.67
C ALA A 60 1.47 -8.98 -7.98
N GLU A 61 2.03 -7.90 -8.54
CA GLU A 61 2.87 -7.95 -9.75
C GLU A 61 4.01 -6.93 -9.68
N THR A 62 5.22 -7.41 -9.42
CA THR A 62 6.43 -6.93 -10.08
C THR A 62 7.30 -8.14 -10.40
N LYS A 63 6.83 -8.95 -11.36
CA LYS A 63 7.75 -9.53 -12.33
C LYS A 63 8.13 -8.39 -13.27
N LYS A 64 9.29 -7.78 -13.03
CA LYS A 64 10.02 -7.02 -14.05
C LYS A 64 11.29 -7.78 -14.36
N PRO A 65 11.40 -8.38 -15.55
CA PRO A 65 12.63 -8.28 -16.30
C PRO A 65 12.32 -7.44 -17.54
N MET A 66 12.28 -6.13 -17.38
CA MET A 66 12.64 -5.24 -18.48
C MET A 66 14.08 -4.83 -18.23
N ALA A 67 14.99 -5.66 -18.73
CA ALA A 67 16.37 -5.32 -18.97
C ALA A 67 16.70 -5.92 -20.35
N ASP A 68 16.26 -5.27 -21.41
CA ASP A 68 17.10 -4.98 -22.57
C ASP A 68 16.38 -3.96 -23.48
N SER A 69 16.60 -2.69 -23.19
CA SER A 69 16.51 -1.65 -24.20
C SER A 69 17.74 -0.80 -24.01
N SER A 70 18.86 -1.38 -24.39
CA SER A 70 20.11 -0.68 -24.63
C SER A 70 19.96 0.00 -26.00
N PRO A 71 19.93 1.34 -26.11
CA PRO A 71 20.14 1.97 -27.40
C PRO A 71 21.62 1.82 -27.76
N ALA A 72 21.90 1.09 -28.84
CA ALA A 72 23.24 0.99 -29.41
C ALA A 72 23.82 2.39 -29.71
N PRO A 73 25.11 2.65 -29.41
CA PRO A 73 25.72 3.93 -29.78
C PRO A 73 25.84 4.05 -31.30
N PRO A 74 25.77 5.27 -31.87
CA PRO A 74 25.97 5.47 -33.30
C PRO A 74 27.42 5.13 -33.67
N THR A 75 27.61 4.13 -34.53
CA THR A 75 28.89 3.86 -35.18
C THR A 75 29.16 4.98 -36.19
N LEU A 76 30.18 5.78 -35.95
CA LEU A 76 30.74 6.70 -36.94
C LEU A 76 31.71 5.89 -37.82
N SER A 77 31.42 5.74 -39.11
CA SER A 77 32.36 5.29 -40.15
C SER A 77 31.97 5.88 -41.49
#